data_AF-A0A835IA65-F1
#
_entry.id   AF-A0A835IA65-F1
#
_cell.length_a   1.000
_cell.length_b   1.000
_cell.length_c   1.000
_cell.angle_alpha   90.00
_cell.angle_beta   90.00
_cell.angle_gamma   90.00
#
_symmetry.space_group_name_H-M   'P 1'
#
loop_
_entity.id
_entity.type
_entity.pdbx_description
1 polymer ?
#
loop_
_entity_poly.entity_id
_entity_poly.type
_entity_poly.pdbx_seq_one_letter_code
_entity_poly.pdbx_strand_id
1 'polypeptide(L)'
;MKIGTLQALLVLAFIVCKIAFDRCLVDVKISKSMYITWGAQHSSISTNGDDLQLVWDKSSGSAVRSKKAFLFGSIEMLIKLVPGNSAGTVTAYYVSRIINAKQSQFWNYENMGIPYPNKQGMRAYSSLWNANKWATRGGLEKIDWNSVPFKARLG
;
A
#
# COMPACT_ATOMS: atom_id res chain seq x y z
N MET A 1 8.04 29.03 -43.04
CA MET A 1 7.06 28.18 -42.32
C MET A 1 5.75 28.94 -42.25
N LYS A 2 4.62 28.39 -42.72
CA LYS A 2 3.33 29.09 -42.71
C LYS A 2 2.78 29.14 -41.27
N ILE A 3 2.11 30.23 -40.89
CA ILE A 3 1.61 30.46 -39.52
C ILE A 3 0.75 29.28 -39.00
N GLY A 4 -0.02 28.64 -39.89
CA GLY A 4 -0.85 27.48 -39.56
C GLY A 4 -0.07 26.20 -39.25
N THR A 5 1.14 26.04 -39.79
CA THR A 5 2.00 24.87 -39.51
C THR A 5 2.59 24.95 -38.11
N LEU A 6 2.94 26.16 -37.65
CA LEU A 6 3.43 26.40 -36.29
C LEU A 6 2.30 26.21 -35.26
N GLN A 7 1.09 26.70 -35.54
CA GLN A 7 -0.07 26.49 -34.67
C GLN A 7 -0.41 25.01 -34.53
N ALA A 8 -0.39 24.24 -35.62
CA ALA A 8 -0.65 22.80 -35.57
C ALA A 8 0.39 22.04 -34.73
N LEU A 9 1.68 22.39 -34.85
CA LEU A 9 2.76 21.80 -34.05
C LEU A 9 2.63 22.12 -32.56
N LEU A 10 2.25 23.36 -32.21
CA LEU A 10 2.02 23.76 -30.83
C LEU A 10 0.85 23.00 -30.21
N VAL A 11 -0.28 22.86 -30.93
CA VAL A 11 -1.44 22.10 -30.44
C VAL A 11 -1.08 20.63 -30.22
N LEU A 12 -0.33 20.02 -31.16
CA LEU A 12 0.11 18.63 -31.02
C LEU A 12 1.05 18.47 -29.80
N ALA A 13 1.99 19.40 -29.61
CA ALA A 13 2.88 19.39 -28.45
C ALA A 13 2.11 19.54 -27.13
N PHE A 14 1.07 20.38 -27.07
CA PHE A 14 0.20 20.50 -25.90
C PHE A 14 -0.59 19.23 -25.61
N ILE A 15 -1.10 18.55 -26.64
CA ILE A 15 -1.82 17.27 -26.50
C ILE A 15 -0.86 16.18 -26.00
N VAL A 16 0.34 16.09 -26.58
CA VAL A 16 1.37 15.13 -26.15
C VAL A 16 1.81 15.39 -24.71
N CYS A 17 2.05 16.66 -24.33
CA CYS A 17 2.35 17.04 -22.96
C CYS A 17 1.20 16.68 -22.00
N LYS A 18 -0.06 16.88 -22.40
CA LYS A 18 -1.22 16.49 -21.58
C LYS A 18 -1.29 14.98 -21.36
N ILE A 19 -1.09 14.17 -22.40
CA ILE A 19 -1.09 12.71 -22.29
C ILE A 19 0.09 12.21 -21.45
N ALA A 20 1.27 12.81 -21.62
CA ALA A 20 2.48 12.42 -20.88
C ALA A 20 2.43 12.80 -19.39
N PHE A 21 1.69 13.85 -19.02
CA PHE A 21 1.57 14.35 -17.66
C PHE A 21 0.24 14.05 -16.98
N ASP A 22 -0.67 13.29 -17.59
CA ASP A 22 -1.88 12.82 -16.94
C ASP A 22 -1.52 11.72 -15.93
N ARG A 23 -0.91 12.14 -14.82
CA ARG A 23 -0.79 11.29 -13.64
C ARG A 23 -2.20 11.12 -13.12
N CYS A 24 -2.77 9.92 -13.32
CA CYS A 24 -3.93 9.49 -12.57
C CYS A 24 -3.51 9.34 -11.10
N LEU A 25 -3.50 10.46 -10.38
CA LEU A 25 -3.37 10.44 -8.93
C LEU A 25 -4.64 9.75 -8.42
N VAL A 26 -4.48 8.49 -8.02
CA VAL A 26 -5.51 7.79 -7.27
C VAL A 26 -5.72 8.60 -6.00
N ASP A 27 -6.98 8.82 -5.68
CA ASP A 27 -7.48 9.61 -4.56
C ASP A 27 -6.51 9.67 -3.37
N VAL A 28 -6.06 10.89 -3.03
CA VAL A 28 -5.11 11.16 -1.93
C VAL A 28 -5.70 10.72 -0.60
N LYS A 29 -7.04 10.68 -0.48
CA LYS A 29 -7.70 10.31 0.77
C LYS A 29 -7.80 8.80 0.92
N ILE A 30 -7.24 8.28 2.01
CA ILE A 30 -7.39 6.90 2.48
C ILE A 30 -8.86 6.48 2.48
N SER A 31 -9.77 7.34 2.96
CA SER A 31 -11.20 7.02 3.03
C SER A 31 -11.82 6.67 1.68
N LYS A 32 -11.26 7.22 0.60
CA LYS A 32 -11.74 7.00 -0.75
C LYS A 32 -10.96 5.88 -1.45
N SER A 33 -9.67 5.71 -1.18
CA SER A 33 -8.82 4.70 -1.83
C SER A 33 -8.83 3.32 -1.15
N MET A 34 -9.05 3.25 0.16
CA MET A 34 -8.98 2.02 0.96
C MET A 34 -10.27 1.74 1.75
N TYR A 35 -10.45 0.48 2.15
CA TYR A 35 -11.48 0.06 3.09
C TYR A 35 -10.91 -0.95 4.09
N ILE A 36 -11.50 -1.00 5.29
CA ILE A 36 -11.10 -1.93 6.35
C ILE A 36 -11.61 -3.33 5.99
N THR A 37 -10.71 -4.30 5.96
CA THR A 37 -11.05 -5.70 5.65
C THR A 37 -11.27 -6.53 6.90
N TRP A 38 -10.52 -6.26 7.96
CA TRP A 38 -10.59 -6.99 9.22
C TRP A 38 -10.18 -6.06 10.38
N GLY A 39 -10.69 -6.34 11.57
CA GLY A 39 -10.41 -5.52 12.75
C GLY A 39 -11.09 -4.15 12.69
N ALA A 40 -12.37 -4.08 12.30
CA ALA A 40 -13.12 -2.82 12.20
C ALA A 40 -13.19 -2.06 13.53
N GLN A 41 -13.14 -2.76 14.66
CA GLN A 41 -13.07 -2.12 15.99
C GLN A 41 -11.66 -1.64 16.37
N HIS A 42 -10.63 -2.09 15.64
CA HIS A 42 -9.21 -1.77 15.85
C HIS A 42 -8.59 -1.06 14.65
N SER A 43 -9.42 -0.51 13.76
CA SER A 43 -8.97 0.28 12.62
C SER A 43 -9.87 1.49 12.51
N SER A 44 -9.29 2.67 12.36
CA SER A 44 -10.07 3.88 12.12
C SER A 44 -9.43 4.70 11.02
N ILE A 45 -10.28 5.23 10.16
CA ILE A 45 -9.89 6.26 9.19
C ILE A 45 -10.31 7.59 9.81
N SER A 46 -9.38 8.54 9.85
CA SER A 46 -9.63 9.86 10.41
C SER A 46 -10.81 10.55 9.71
N THR A 47 -11.51 11.43 10.41
CA THR A 47 -12.70 12.13 9.91
C THR A 47 -12.41 12.96 8.65
N ASN A 48 -11.20 13.51 8.53
CA ASN A 48 -10.74 14.18 7.31
C ASN A 48 -10.50 13.22 6.13
N GLY A 49 -10.35 11.93 6.41
CA GLY A 49 -10.12 10.87 5.43
C GLY A 49 -8.65 10.65 5.05
N ASP A 50 -7.72 11.35 5.69
CA ASP A 50 -6.33 11.43 5.25
C ASP A 50 -5.45 10.39 5.96
N ASP A 51 -5.72 10.09 7.23
CA ASP A 51 -4.94 9.13 8.02
C ASP A 51 -5.72 7.84 8.30
N LEU A 52 -5.03 6.72 8.22
CA LEU A 52 -5.44 5.41 8.74
C LEU A 52 -4.68 5.10 10.03
N GLN A 53 -5.39 4.66 11.05
CA GLN A 53 -4.81 4.02 12.23
C GLN A 53 -5.10 2.52 12.21
N LEU A 54 -4.03 1.73 12.34
CA LEU A 54 -4.10 0.29 12.58
C LEU A 54 -3.73 0.04 14.04
N VAL A 55 -4.64 -0.60 14.77
CA VAL A 55 -4.47 -0.98 16.17
C VAL A 55 -4.39 -2.49 16.28
N TRP A 56 -3.53 -2.95 17.18
CA TRP A 56 -3.47 -4.33 17.56
C TRP A 56 -3.43 -4.48 19.07
N ASP A 57 -4.31 -5.32 19.60
CA ASP A 57 -4.38 -5.70 21.00
C ASP A 57 -4.62 -7.21 21.16
N LYS A 58 -4.92 -7.65 22.38
CA LYS A 58 -5.12 -9.07 22.72
C LYS A 58 -6.29 -9.72 21.98
N SER A 59 -7.23 -8.95 21.43
CA SER A 59 -8.43 -9.47 20.79
C SER A 59 -8.24 -9.75 19.30
N SER A 60 -7.70 -8.78 18.54
CA SER A 60 -7.51 -8.91 17.10
C SER A 60 -6.61 -7.83 16.53
N GLY A 61 -5.97 -8.13 15.41
CA GLY A 61 -5.25 -7.16 14.57
C GLY A 61 -6.17 -6.41 13.64
N SER A 62 -5.53 -5.72 12.70
CA SER A 62 -6.21 -4.83 11.78
C SER A 62 -5.59 -4.92 10.40
N ALA A 63 -6.44 -4.79 9.38
CA ALA A 63 -6.01 -4.77 8.00
C ALA A 63 -6.93 -3.93 7.12
N VAL A 64 -6.34 -3.27 6.13
CA VAL A 64 -7.02 -2.53 5.07
C VAL A 64 -6.59 -3.03 3.70
N ARG A 65 -7.42 -2.74 2.71
CA ARG A 65 -7.18 -3.06 1.30
C ARG A 65 -7.62 -1.91 0.41
N SER A 66 -6.94 -1.73 -0.72
CA SER A 66 -7.40 -0.84 -1.77
C SER A 66 -8.75 -1.28 -2.34
N LYS A 67 -9.65 -0.31 -2.57
CA LYS A 67 -10.95 -0.56 -3.20
C LYS A 67 -10.77 -1.05 -4.64
N LYS A 68 -9.83 -0.43 -5.36
CA LYS A 68 -9.49 -0.77 -6.75
C LYS A 68 -8.27 -1.70 -6.83
N ALA A 69 -8.24 -2.52 -7.86
CA ALA A 69 -7.06 -3.27 -8.27
C ALA A 69 -6.32 -2.51 -9.38
N PHE A 70 -5.00 -2.64 -9.39
CA PHE A 70 -4.08 -1.93 -10.29
C PHE A 70 -3.16 -2.93 -10.97
N LEU A 71 -2.95 -2.79 -12.26
CA LEU A 71 -2.05 -3.66 -13.03
C LEU A 71 -0.60 -3.15 -12.94
N PHE A 72 -0.43 -1.84 -13.13
CA PHE A 72 0.84 -1.14 -13.03
C PHE A 72 0.61 0.21 -12.32
N GLY A 73 1.65 0.75 -11.68
CA GLY A 73 1.60 2.06 -11.05
C GLY A 73 2.68 2.22 -9.98
N SER A 74 2.85 3.46 -9.50
CA SER A 74 3.53 3.73 -8.24
C SER A 74 2.50 3.72 -7.13
N ILE A 75 2.85 3.14 -5.98
CA ILE A 75 2.02 3.17 -4.79
C ILE A 75 2.91 3.62 -3.64
N GLU A 76 2.56 4.77 -3.07
CA GLU A 76 3.33 5.45 -2.03
C GLU A 76 2.46 5.58 -0.79
N MET A 77 3.09 5.49 0.38
CA MET A 77 2.43 5.54 1.67
C MET A 77 3.43 6.04 2.72
N LEU A 78 3.06 7.07 3.48
CA LEU A 78 3.82 7.45 4.66
C LEU A 78 3.39 6.55 5.81
N ILE A 79 4.35 5.95 6.50
CA ILE A 79 4.08 5.00 7.60
C ILE A 79 4.78 5.49 8.86
N LYS A 80 3.99 5.69 9.91
CA LYS A 80 4.49 5.85 11.27
C LYS A 80 4.33 4.52 12.01
N LEU A 81 5.47 3.89 12.29
CA LEU A 81 5.56 2.61 12.99
C LEU A 81 5.13 2.69 14.45
N VAL A 82 4.91 1.51 15.05
CA VAL A 82 4.58 1.36 16.46
C VAL A 82 5.71 1.89 17.34
N PRO A 83 5.45 2.87 18.23
CA PRO A 83 6.47 3.42 19.12
C PRO A 83 6.76 2.49 20.31
N GLY A 84 7.91 2.68 20.95
CA GLY A 84 8.27 1.95 22.18
C GLY A 84 8.61 0.48 21.94
N ASN A 85 8.29 -0.38 22.91
CA ASN A 85 8.50 -1.83 22.78
C ASN A 85 7.50 -2.42 21.78
N SER A 86 7.99 -2.71 20.58
CA SER A 86 7.22 -3.27 19.47
C SER A 86 7.70 -4.67 19.06
N ALA A 87 8.47 -5.35 19.94
CA ALA A 87 8.98 -6.69 19.69
C ALA A 87 7.84 -7.64 19.28
N GLY A 88 8.08 -8.46 18.27
CA GLY A 88 7.14 -9.43 17.71
C GLY A 88 5.97 -8.85 16.90
N THR A 89 5.81 -7.53 16.81
CA THR A 89 4.80 -6.90 15.94
C THR A 89 5.33 -6.70 14.51
N VAL A 90 4.46 -6.81 13.51
CA VAL A 90 4.78 -6.48 12.12
C VAL A 90 3.73 -5.52 11.58
N THR A 91 4.18 -4.34 11.15
CA THR A 91 3.42 -3.44 10.28
C THR A 91 3.86 -3.70 8.84
N ALA A 92 2.93 -4.14 7.99
CA ALA A 92 3.23 -4.48 6.60
C ALA A 92 2.44 -3.57 5.65
N TYR A 93 3.11 -3.10 4.59
CA TYR A 93 2.48 -2.47 3.44
C TYR A 93 2.93 -3.20 2.17
N TYR A 94 1.99 -3.75 1.42
CA TYR A 94 2.31 -4.64 0.30
C TYR A 94 1.25 -4.66 -0.77
N VAL A 95 1.62 -5.14 -1.95
CA VAL A 95 0.71 -5.35 -3.06
C VAL A 95 0.56 -6.84 -3.30
N SER A 96 -0.67 -7.32 -3.44
CA SER A 96 -0.92 -8.72 -3.72
C SER A 96 -2.17 -8.96 -4.56
N ARG A 97 -2.16 -10.04 -5.34
CA ARG A 97 -3.35 -10.58 -5.98
C ARG A 97 -4.26 -11.29 -4.97
N ILE A 98 -3.67 -12.03 -4.03
CA ILE A 98 -4.36 -12.90 -3.05
C ILE A 98 -3.81 -12.62 -1.65
N ILE A 99 -4.66 -12.65 -0.63
CA ILE A 99 -4.29 -12.27 0.75
C ILE A 99 -3.13 -13.12 1.33
N ASN A 100 -2.89 -14.32 0.80
CA ASN A 100 -1.82 -15.26 1.19
C ASN A 100 -0.75 -15.49 0.10
N ALA A 101 -0.51 -14.51 -0.77
CA ALA A 101 0.50 -14.70 -1.82
C ALA A 101 1.93 -14.66 -1.24
N LYS A 102 2.80 -15.53 -1.76
CA LYS A 102 4.24 -15.42 -1.53
C LYS A 102 4.74 -14.12 -2.16
N GLN A 103 5.34 -13.26 -1.36
CA GLN A 103 5.90 -12.01 -1.81
C GLN A 103 7.40 -12.18 -2.05
N SER A 104 7.86 -11.91 -3.27
CA SER A 104 9.30 -11.80 -3.57
C SER A 104 9.52 -10.62 -4.52
N GLN A 105 10.72 -10.06 -4.52
CA GLN A 105 11.12 -9.07 -5.52
C GLN A 105 11.53 -9.81 -6.79
N PHE A 106 10.97 -9.41 -7.93
CA PHE A 106 11.18 -10.09 -9.21
C PHE A 106 11.50 -9.07 -10.29
N TRP A 107 12.58 -9.33 -11.04
CA TRP A 107 12.81 -8.69 -12.33
C TRP A 107 11.96 -9.37 -13.42
N ASN A 108 11.64 -8.65 -14.48
CA ASN A 108 10.94 -9.25 -15.62
C ASN A 108 11.90 -10.14 -16.42
N TYR A 109 11.79 -11.45 -16.18
CA TYR A 109 12.49 -12.50 -16.93
C TYR A 109 11.50 -13.41 -17.69
N GLU A 110 10.38 -12.87 -18.17
CA GLU A 110 9.42 -13.64 -18.99
C GLU A 110 10.06 -14.22 -20.24
N ASN A 111 11.02 -13.51 -20.84
CA ASN A 111 11.80 -14.00 -21.98
C ASN A 111 12.67 -15.24 -21.65
N MET A 112 12.84 -15.55 -20.37
CA MET A 112 13.53 -16.76 -19.87
C MET A 112 12.53 -17.77 -19.26
N GLY A 113 11.23 -17.58 -19.47
CA GLY A 113 10.17 -18.47 -18.98
C GLY A 113 9.78 -18.29 -17.52
N ILE A 114 10.30 -17.27 -16.82
CA ILE A 114 9.94 -16.99 -15.42
C ILE A 114 8.66 -16.16 -15.38
N PRO A 115 7.59 -16.60 -14.67
CA PRO A 115 6.34 -15.85 -14.59
C PRO A 115 6.53 -14.46 -13.97
N TYR A 116 5.93 -13.45 -14.59
CA TYR A 116 5.92 -12.06 -14.09
C TYR A 116 4.47 -11.53 -13.97
N PRO A 117 4.13 -10.75 -12.93
CA PRO A 117 2.77 -10.28 -12.69
C PRO A 117 2.38 -9.09 -13.58
N ASN A 118 2.21 -9.31 -14.90
CA ASN A 118 1.82 -8.26 -15.87
C ASN A 118 0.40 -8.41 -16.46
N LYS A 119 -0.33 -9.48 -16.15
CA LYS A 119 -1.67 -9.75 -16.75
C LYS A 119 -2.84 -9.51 -15.80
N GLN A 120 -2.59 -9.39 -14.50
CA GLN A 120 -3.64 -9.40 -13.48
C GLN A 120 -3.47 -8.26 -12.49
N GLY A 121 -4.55 -7.51 -12.28
CA GLY A 121 -4.56 -6.43 -11.31
C GLY A 121 -4.31 -6.93 -9.89
N MET A 122 -3.37 -6.29 -9.19
CA MET A 122 -3.08 -6.52 -7.79
C MET A 122 -3.69 -5.40 -6.93
N ARG A 123 -3.87 -5.66 -5.64
CA ARG A 123 -4.38 -4.66 -4.69
C ARG A 123 -3.34 -4.35 -3.63
N ALA A 124 -3.34 -3.10 -3.17
CA ALA A 124 -2.53 -2.71 -2.03
C ALA A 124 -3.23 -3.14 -0.73
N TYR A 125 -2.44 -3.55 0.25
CA TYR A 125 -2.86 -3.96 1.58
C TYR A 125 -1.95 -3.30 2.61
N SER A 126 -2.52 -3.00 3.77
CA SER A 126 -1.75 -2.69 4.97
C SER A 126 -2.30 -3.47 6.15
N SER A 127 -1.43 -3.98 7.01
CA SER A 127 -1.84 -4.76 8.18
C SER A 127 -0.89 -4.62 9.35
N LEU A 128 -1.43 -4.80 10.56
CA LEU A 128 -0.68 -4.88 11.82
C LEU A 128 -1.05 -6.19 12.52
N TRP A 129 -0.05 -7.04 12.79
CA TRP A 129 -0.28 -8.39 13.29
C TRP A 129 0.91 -8.97 14.10
N ASN A 130 0.66 -10.11 14.75
CA ASN A 130 1.61 -10.85 15.59
C ASN A 130 2.52 -11.79 14.77
N ALA A 131 3.80 -11.50 14.78
CA ALA A 131 4.82 -12.30 14.11
C ALA A 131 5.86 -12.85 15.11
N ASN A 132 5.46 -13.16 16.34
CA ASN A 132 6.29 -13.71 17.43
C ASN A 132 7.20 -14.88 17.02
N LYS A 133 6.83 -15.62 15.98
CA LYS A 133 7.63 -16.76 15.50
C LYS A 133 8.91 -16.33 14.79
N TRP A 134 9.02 -15.08 14.32
CA TRP A 134 10.14 -14.67 13.47
C TRP A 134 10.54 -13.18 13.55
N ALA A 135 9.65 -12.27 13.91
CA ALA A 135 9.86 -10.83 13.68
C ALA A 135 11.03 -10.20 14.43
N THR A 136 11.24 -10.55 15.70
CA THR A 136 12.30 -9.94 16.51
C THR A 136 13.31 -10.99 16.95
N ARG A 137 14.58 -10.77 16.57
CA ARG A 137 15.69 -11.71 16.79
C ARG A 137 15.36 -13.15 16.36
N GLY A 138 14.80 -13.30 15.16
CA GLY A 138 14.39 -14.61 14.63
C GLY A 138 13.27 -15.28 15.43
N GLY A 139 12.52 -14.52 16.22
CA GLY A 139 11.46 -15.01 17.09
C GLY A 139 11.90 -15.31 18.53
N LEU A 140 13.13 -14.97 18.94
CA LEU A 140 13.55 -15.13 20.33
C LEU A 140 12.89 -14.11 21.27
N GLU A 141 12.64 -12.89 20.77
CA GLU A 141 11.92 -11.86 21.51
C GLU A 141 10.45 -11.87 21.11
N LYS A 142 9.58 -12.04 22.11
CA LYS A 142 8.13 -12.12 21.95
C LYS A 142 7.48 -10.79 22.32
N ILE A 143 6.27 -10.61 21.83
CA ILE A 143 5.37 -9.51 22.22
C ILE A 143 5.22 -9.43 23.72
N ASP A 144 5.50 -8.24 24.24
CA ASP A 144 5.10 -7.84 25.57
C ASP A 144 3.66 -7.34 25.54
N TRP A 145 2.75 -8.16 26.05
CA TRP A 145 1.34 -7.85 26.10
C TRP A 145 0.95 -6.77 27.12
N ASN A 146 1.89 -6.29 27.94
CA ASN A 146 1.68 -5.11 28.79
C ASN A 146 1.89 -3.79 28.02
N SER A 147 2.52 -3.86 26.84
CA SER A 147 2.78 -2.70 25.97
C SER A 147 1.63 -2.40 24.98
N VAL A 148 0.51 -3.14 25.06
CA VAL A 148 -0.69 -2.87 24.25
C VAL A 148 -1.40 -1.58 24.68
N PRO A 149 -2.15 -0.92 23.78
CA PRO A 149 -2.36 -1.24 22.36
C PRO A 149 -1.20 -0.80 21.46
N PHE A 150 -0.81 -1.66 20.51
CA PHE A 150 0.15 -1.31 19.47
C PHE A 150 -0.56 -0.53 18.37
N LYS A 151 -0.02 0.64 18.00
CA LYS A 151 -0.67 1.55 17.05
C LYS A 151 0.30 1.99 15.96
N ALA A 152 -0.03 1.69 14.71
CA ALA A 152 0.63 2.23 13.54
C ALA A 152 -0.29 3.24 12.83
N ARG A 153 0.28 4.24 12.15
CA ARG A 153 -0.47 5.21 11.35
C ARG A 153 0.06 5.26 9.92
N LEU A 154 -0.84 5.45 8.97
CA LEU A 154 -0.55 5.52 7.55
C LEU A 154 -1.28 6.71 6.92
N GLY A 155 -0.63 7.45 6.03
CA GLY A 155 -1.17 8.64 5.36
C GLY A 155 -0.36 9.10 4.16
#